data_AF-A0A8B6FFQ7-F1
#
_entry.id   AF-A0A8B6FFQ7-F1
#
_cell.length_a   1.000
_cell.length_b   1.000
_cell.length_c   1.000
_cell.angle_alpha   90.00
_cell.angle_beta   90.00
_cell.angle_gamma   90.00
#
_symmetry.space_group_name_H-M   'P 1'
#
loop_
_entity.id
_entity.type
_entity.pdbx_description
1 polymer ?
#
loop_
_entity_poly.entity_id
_entity_poly.type
_entity_poly.pdbx_seq_one_letter_code
_entity_poly.pdbx_strand_id
1 'polypeptide(L)'
;MNIMSMDIIIIFVFAVICAGLVEGTCPSTCSCGDDSSGSRINCYSKYLGYIPALPNDTYRLDLQYNNITEIDVQLCKEMPQLHTIYISYNLIIEIPKITFADCEQLYFIHLQYNKIRSLESNTFVNMTNLYYLTG
;
A
#
# COMPACT_ATOMS: atom_id res chain seq x y z
N MET A 1 30.97 37.34 -8.36
CA MET A 1 29.93 36.60 -7.64
C MET A 1 30.17 35.14 -7.94
N ASN A 2 30.84 34.44 -7.02
CA ASN A 2 31.73 33.32 -7.33
C ASN A 2 31.01 31.98 -7.47
N ILE A 3 31.51 31.17 -8.41
CA ILE A 3 31.06 29.81 -8.77
C ILE A 3 30.97 28.89 -7.52
N MET A 4 31.88 29.02 -6.55
CA MET A 4 31.84 28.28 -5.26
C MET A 4 30.57 28.52 -4.43
N SER A 5 29.87 29.64 -4.60
CA SER A 5 28.63 29.93 -3.87
C SER A 5 27.40 29.26 -4.50
N MET A 6 27.42 28.94 -5.79
CA MET A 6 26.30 28.25 -6.46
C MET A 6 26.27 26.76 -6.13
N ASP A 7 27.44 26.11 -6.03
CA ASP A 7 27.53 24.68 -5.70
C ASP A 7 26.95 24.37 -4.31
N ILE A 8 27.22 25.24 -3.33
CA ILE A 8 26.68 25.11 -1.97
C ILE A 8 25.15 25.24 -1.98
N ILE A 9 24.61 26.23 -2.69
CA ILE A 9 23.16 26.43 -2.82
C ILE A 9 22.50 25.21 -3.48
N ILE A 10 23.13 24.66 -4.52
CA ILE A 10 22.65 23.46 -5.21
C ILE A 10 22.62 22.27 -4.24
N ILE A 11 23.69 22.03 -3.47
CA ILE A 11 23.73 20.94 -2.47
C ILE A 11 22.63 21.10 -1.42
N PHE A 12 22.41 22.31 -0.91
CA PHE A 12 21.33 22.56 0.06
C PHE A 12 19.95 22.36 -0.54
N VAL A 13 19.72 22.81 -1.78
CA VAL A 13 18.45 22.59 -2.48
C VAL A 13 18.21 21.11 -2.73
N PHE A 14 19.22 20.35 -3.17
CA PHE A 14 19.11 18.89 -3.31
C PHE A 14 18.88 18.19 -1.97
N ALA A 15 19.56 18.61 -0.90
CA ALA A 15 19.36 18.05 0.44
C ALA A 15 17.96 18.34 0.99
N VAL A 16 17.42 19.55 0.77
CA VAL A 16 16.06 19.93 1.16
C VAL A 16 15.01 19.19 0.33
N ILE A 17 15.24 19.00 -0.97
CA ILE A 17 14.38 18.18 -1.84
C ILE A 17 14.41 16.71 -1.38
N CYS A 18 15.58 16.12 -1.13
CA CYS A 18 15.70 14.76 -0.61
C CYS A 18 15.07 14.60 0.78
N ALA A 19 15.14 15.61 1.65
CA ALA A 19 14.51 15.58 2.96
C ALA A 19 12.98 15.73 2.90
N GLY A 20 12.45 16.34 1.83
CA GLY A 20 11.02 16.51 1.58
C GLY A 20 10.36 15.37 0.78
N LEU A 21 11.15 14.49 0.17
CA LEU A 21 10.71 13.29 -0.53
C LEU A 21 10.91 12.07 0.37
N VAL A 22 10.05 11.90 1.38
CA VAL A 22 9.92 10.58 2.03
C VAL A 22 8.98 9.75 1.16
N GLU A 23 9.48 9.30 0.01
CA GLU A 23 8.88 8.22 -0.74
C GLU A 23 9.02 6.95 0.11
N GLY A 24 7.92 6.20 0.28
CA GLY A 24 7.95 4.97 1.07
C GLY A 24 9.05 4.06 0.55
N THR A 25 10.08 3.82 1.37
CA THR A 25 11.18 2.94 0.97
C THR A 25 10.68 1.50 1.02
N CYS A 26 11.15 0.65 0.10
CA CYS A 26 10.82 -0.77 0.14
C CYS A 26 11.19 -1.37 1.52
N PRO A 27 10.24 -1.99 2.25
CA PRO A 27 10.55 -2.64 3.52
C PRO A 27 11.58 -3.74 3.34
N SER A 28 12.54 -3.84 4.26
CA SER A 28 13.57 -4.89 4.23
C SER A 28 13.01 -6.31 4.36
N THR A 29 11.80 -6.45 4.91
CA THR A 29 11.07 -7.73 5.01
C THR A 29 10.42 -8.15 3.70
N CYS A 30 10.26 -7.21 2.77
CA CYS A 30 9.57 -7.41 1.51
C CYS A 30 10.55 -7.31 0.34
N SER A 31 10.08 -7.70 -0.84
CA SER A 31 10.81 -7.53 -2.09
C SER A 31 9.99 -6.66 -3.01
N CYS A 32 10.55 -5.53 -3.45
CA CYS A 32 9.91 -4.61 -4.36
C CYS A 32 10.59 -4.67 -5.72
N GLY A 33 9.82 -4.50 -6.78
CA GLY A 33 10.32 -4.37 -8.13
C GLY A 33 9.24 -3.77 -9.02
N ASP A 34 9.66 -3.30 -10.19
CA ASP A 34 8.78 -2.54 -11.07
C ASP A 34 8.48 -3.32 -12.35
N ASP A 35 7.29 -3.10 -12.91
CA ASP A 35 6.97 -3.49 -14.28
C ASP A 35 6.39 -2.30 -15.06
N SER A 36 6.02 -2.52 -16.32
CA SER A 36 5.36 -1.52 -17.16
C SER A 36 3.99 -1.02 -16.63
N SER A 37 3.47 -1.63 -15.57
CA SER A 37 2.15 -1.34 -14.98
C SER A 37 2.27 -0.56 -13.65
N GLY A 38 3.38 -0.71 -12.93
CA GLY A 38 3.70 0.02 -11.70
C GLY A 38 4.55 -0.78 -10.71
N SER A 39 4.69 -0.29 -9.48
CA SER A 39 5.47 -0.95 -8.42
C SER A 39 4.76 -2.19 -7.88
N ARG A 40 5.48 -3.30 -7.82
CA ARG A 40 5.02 -4.60 -7.33
C ARG A 40 5.75 -4.96 -6.05
N ILE A 41 4.99 -5.17 -4.99
CA ILE A 41 5.54 -5.46 -3.67
C ILE A 41 5.13 -6.85 -3.23
N ASN A 42 6.12 -7.68 -2.92
CA ASN A 42 5.95 -9.02 -2.42
C ASN A 42 6.39 -9.12 -0.94
N CYS A 43 5.40 -9.28 -0.07
CA CYS A 43 5.53 -9.51 1.36
C CYS A 43 4.95 -10.89 1.75
N TYR A 44 4.96 -11.87 0.84
CA TYR A 44 4.44 -13.21 1.05
C TYR A 44 5.17 -13.94 2.18
N SER A 45 4.41 -14.53 3.11
CA SER A 45 4.93 -15.38 4.20
C SER A 45 6.11 -14.77 4.98
N LYS A 46 5.91 -13.53 5.42
CA LYS A 46 6.89 -12.75 6.21
C LYS A 46 6.53 -12.65 7.69
N TYR A 47 5.51 -13.41 8.13
CA TYR A 47 4.99 -13.40 9.49
C TYR A 47 4.54 -12.01 9.98
N LEU A 48 4.10 -11.17 9.05
CA LEU A 48 3.68 -9.79 9.35
C LEU A 48 2.41 -9.81 10.20
N GLY A 49 2.38 -9.02 11.27
CA GLY A 49 1.16 -8.78 12.06
C GLY A 49 0.35 -7.58 11.58
N TYR A 50 0.95 -6.73 10.74
CA TYR A 50 0.38 -5.50 10.21
C TYR A 50 0.96 -5.22 8.81
N ILE A 51 0.34 -4.31 8.07
CA ILE A 51 0.83 -3.87 6.76
C ILE A 51 1.95 -2.84 7.00
N PRO A 52 3.21 -3.10 6.59
CA PRO A 52 4.31 -2.15 6.79
C PRO A 52 4.12 -0.90 5.93
N ALA A 53 4.86 0.19 6.20
CA ALA A 53 4.89 1.35 5.32
C ALA A 53 5.47 0.96 3.95
N LEU A 54 4.78 1.31 2.86
CA LEU A 54 5.12 0.92 1.49
C LEU A 54 5.34 2.14 0.59
N PRO A 55 6.09 2.00 -0.51
CA PRO A 55 6.10 2.97 -1.61
C PRO A 55 4.70 3.45 -1.99
N ASN A 56 4.53 4.75 -2.19
CA ASN A 56 3.21 5.33 -2.50
C ASN A 56 2.69 4.98 -3.90
N ASP A 57 3.60 4.59 -4.79
CA ASP A 57 3.35 4.15 -6.17
C ASP A 57 3.06 2.64 -6.26
N THR A 58 2.89 1.96 -5.12
CA THR A 58 2.51 0.55 -5.06
C THR A 58 1.25 0.31 -5.89
N TYR A 59 1.40 -0.46 -6.95
CA TYR A 59 0.34 -0.84 -7.87
C TYR A 59 -0.22 -2.23 -7.53
N ARG A 60 0.64 -3.16 -7.13
CA ARG A 60 0.26 -4.51 -6.70
C ARG A 60 0.95 -4.91 -5.41
N LEU A 61 0.18 -5.40 -4.45
CA LEU A 61 0.66 -5.80 -3.14
C LEU A 61 0.28 -7.25 -2.81
N ASP A 62 1.28 -8.09 -2.53
CA ASP A 62 1.10 -9.45 -2.05
C ASP A 62 1.47 -9.56 -0.57
N LEU A 63 0.47 -9.77 0.29
CA LEU A 63 0.56 -9.94 1.74
C LEU A 63 0.04 -11.33 2.17
N GLN A 64 -0.03 -12.29 1.27
CA GLN A 64 -0.62 -13.59 1.58
C GLN A 64 0.23 -14.39 2.61
N TYR A 65 -0.44 -15.25 3.37
CA TYR A 65 0.18 -16.13 4.38
C TYR A 65 0.94 -15.37 5.47
N ASN A 66 0.35 -14.29 5.97
CA ASN A 66 0.85 -13.54 7.12
C ASN A 66 -0.11 -13.69 8.31
N ASN A 67 0.14 -12.95 9.38
CA ASN A 67 -0.66 -12.94 10.61
C ASN A 67 -1.40 -11.61 10.78
N ILE A 68 -1.74 -10.94 9.69
CA ILE A 68 -2.36 -9.61 9.72
C ILE A 68 -3.78 -9.73 10.29
N THR A 69 -4.10 -8.92 11.29
CA THR A 69 -5.40 -8.96 11.99
C THR A 69 -6.34 -7.83 11.58
N GLU A 70 -5.81 -6.76 10.97
CA GLU A 70 -6.55 -5.56 10.61
C GLU A 70 -6.00 -4.92 9.33
N ILE A 71 -6.86 -4.19 8.63
CA ILE A 71 -6.48 -3.34 7.49
C ILE A 71 -6.59 -1.89 7.95
N ASP A 72 -5.51 -1.13 7.82
CA ASP A 72 -5.50 0.28 8.19
C ASP A 72 -6.41 1.08 7.25
N VAL A 73 -7.22 1.98 7.82
CA VAL A 73 -8.09 2.90 7.08
C VAL A 73 -7.30 3.93 6.26
N GLN A 74 -6.01 4.14 6.55
CA GLN A 74 -5.13 5.02 5.76
C GLN A 74 -4.50 4.31 4.56
N LEU A 75 -4.67 3.00 4.39
CA LEU A 75 -4.06 2.20 3.32
C LEU A 75 -4.18 2.86 1.94
N CYS A 76 -5.39 3.31 1.61
CA CYS A 76 -5.70 3.91 0.31
C CYS A 76 -5.15 5.34 0.14
N LYS A 77 -4.88 6.04 1.24
CA LYS A 77 -4.23 7.37 1.19
C LYS A 77 -2.73 7.25 1.03
N GLU A 78 -2.14 6.22 1.62
CA GLU A 78 -0.71 5.93 1.49
C GLU A 78 -0.37 5.36 0.11
N MET A 79 -1.26 4.53 -0.46
CA MET A 79 -1.08 3.89 -1.76
C MET A 79 -2.25 4.21 -2.71
N PRO A 80 -2.38 5.45 -3.19
CA PRO A 80 -3.50 5.87 -4.04
C PRO A 80 -3.51 5.18 -5.43
N GLN A 81 -2.38 4.60 -5.85
CA GLN A 81 -2.25 3.87 -7.12
C GLN A 81 -2.55 2.37 -7.00
N LEU A 82 -2.92 1.89 -5.80
CA LEU A 82 -3.11 0.47 -5.55
C LEU A 82 -4.25 -0.09 -6.40
N HIS A 83 -3.93 -1.05 -7.26
CA HIS A 83 -4.87 -1.67 -8.18
C HIS A 83 -5.25 -3.10 -7.75
N THR A 84 -4.34 -3.81 -7.10
CA THR A 84 -4.57 -5.17 -6.64
C THR A 84 -3.93 -5.40 -5.28
N ILE A 85 -4.72 -5.96 -4.36
CA ILE A 85 -4.22 -6.42 -3.06
C ILE A 85 -4.57 -7.90 -2.85
N TYR A 86 -3.53 -8.69 -2.58
CA TYR A 86 -3.64 -10.07 -2.14
C TYR A 86 -3.38 -10.14 -0.65
N ILE A 87 -4.41 -10.35 0.17
CA ILE A 87 -4.27 -10.41 1.65
C ILE A 87 -4.91 -11.69 2.22
N SER A 88 -4.93 -12.72 1.41
CA SER A 88 -5.50 -14.02 1.71
C SER A 88 -4.66 -14.80 2.71
N TYR A 89 -5.26 -15.76 3.42
CA TYR A 89 -4.58 -16.54 4.46
C TYR A 89 -3.94 -15.63 5.53
N ASN A 90 -4.74 -14.73 6.07
CA ASN A 90 -4.40 -13.86 7.20
C ASN A 90 -5.41 -14.09 8.35
N LEU A 91 -5.40 -13.22 9.36
CA LEU A 91 -6.23 -13.32 10.56
C LEU A 91 -7.22 -12.16 10.67
N ILE A 92 -7.59 -11.52 9.55
CA ILE A 92 -8.43 -10.32 9.55
C ILE A 92 -9.83 -10.67 10.04
N ILE A 93 -10.30 -9.96 11.06
CA ILE A 93 -11.58 -10.24 11.72
C ILE A 93 -12.69 -9.33 11.19
N GLU A 94 -12.34 -8.10 10.85
CA GLU A 94 -13.25 -7.08 10.36
C GLU A 94 -12.57 -6.18 9.33
N ILE A 95 -13.37 -5.59 8.46
CA ILE A 95 -12.94 -4.52 7.57
C ILE A 95 -13.73 -3.29 7.97
N PRO A 96 -13.10 -2.27 8.58
CA PRO A 96 -13.77 -1.05 8.96
C PRO A 96 -14.53 -0.43 7.78
N LYS A 97 -15.61 0.30 8.07
CA LYS A 97 -16.25 1.16 7.07
C LYS A 97 -15.21 2.05 6.42
N ILE A 98 -15.46 2.43 5.16
CA ILE A 98 -14.65 3.38 4.39
C ILE A 98 -13.17 3.02 4.18
N THR A 99 -12.70 1.84 4.62
CA THR A 99 -11.30 1.39 4.45
C THR A 99 -10.83 1.51 3.00
N PHE A 100 -11.71 1.21 2.04
CA PHE A 100 -11.41 1.27 0.62
C PHE A 100 -12.01 2.48 -0.11
N ALA A 101 -12.56 3.46 0.61
CA ALA A 101 -13.28 4.59 0.00
C ALA A 101 -12.37 5.49 -0.85
N ASP A 102 -11.10 5.64 -0.45
CA ASP A 102 -10.11 6.47 -1.15
C ASP A 102 -9.33 5.68 -2.23
N CYS A 103 -9.63 4.38 -2.39
CA CYS A 103 -8.96 3.50 -3.34
C CYS A 103 -9.63 3.56 -4.72
N GLU A 104 -9.52 4.69 -5.42
CA GLU A 104 -10.20 4.91 -6.71
C GLU A 104 -9.77 3.91 -7.80
N GLN A 105 -8.52 3.44 -7.75
CA GLN A 105 -7.93 2.55 -8.75
C GLN A 105 -8.00 1.06 -8.37
N LEU A 106 -8.49 0.73 -7.16
CA LEU A 106 -8.48 -0.62 -6.64
C LEU A 106 -9.55 -1.49 -7.32
N TYR A 107 -9.09 -2.53 -8.00
CA TYR A 107 -9.91 -3.35 -8.90
C TYR A 107 -10.09 -4.78 -8.39
N PHE A 108 -9.07 -5.30 -7.70
CA PHE A 108 -9.01 -6.68 -7.23
C PHE A 108 -8.64 -6.73 -5.74
N ILE A 109 -9.52 -7.34 -4.94
CA ILE A 109 -9.29 -7.59 -3.51
C ILE A 109 -9.46 -9.09 -3.22
N HIS A 110 -8.38 -9.73 -2.78
CA HIS A 110 -8.39 -11.16 -2.42
C HIS A 110 -8.32 -11.34 -0.90
N LEU A 111 -9.47 -11.64 -0.27
CA LEU A 111 -9.61 -11.79 1.19
C LEU A 111 -9.84 -13.24 1.66
N GLN A 112 -9.76 -14.23 0.76
CA GLN A 112 -10.06 -15.61 1.11
C GLN A 112 -9.21 -16.12 2.28
N TYR A 113 -9.79 -17.02 3.09
CA TYR A 113 -9.13 -17.62 4.25
C TYR A 113 -8.70 -16.60 5.33
N ASN A 114 -9.52 -15.57 5.55
CA ASN A 114 -9.44 -14.70 6.73
C ASN A 114 -10.47 -15.13 7.80
N LYS A 115 -10.69 -14.29 8.83
CA LYS A 115 -11.64 -14.52 9.93
C LYS A 115 -12.84 -13.56 9.88
N ILE A 116 -13.10 -12.97 8.71
CA ILE A 116 -14.17 -12.01 8.49
C ILE A 116 -15.51 -12.71 8.67
N ARG A 117 -16.28 -12.29 9.69
CA ARG A 117 -17.60 -12.87 9.99
C ARG A 117 -18.74 -12.14 9.31
N SER A 118 -18.59 -10.84 9.10
CA SER A 118 -19.58 -9.98 8.48
C SER A 118 -18.88 -8.77 7.85
N LEU A 119 -19.39 -8.33 6.71
CA LEU A 119 -19.02 -7.06 6.11
C LEU A 119 -20.10 -6.05 6.47
N GLU A 120 -19.70 -4.90 7.00
CA GLU A 120 -20.66 -3.85 7.33
C GLU A 120 -21.28 -3.27 6.05
N SER A 121 -22.49 -2.74 6.18
CA SER A 121 -23.08 -1.92 5.12
C SER A 121 -22.12 -0.78 4.79
N ASN A 122 -21.87 -0.53 3.50
CA ASN A 122 -20.97 0.49 2.99
C ASN A 122 -19.46 0.21 3.13
N THR A 123 -19.03 -1.03 3.43
CA THR A 123 -17.58 -1.38 3.41
C THR A 123 -16.94 -1.11 2.04
N PHE A 124 -17.67 -1.33 0.94
CA PHE A 124 -17.22 -1.06 -0.43
C PHE A 124 -17.94 0.14 -1.07
N VAL A 125 -18.37 1.10 -0.26
CA VAL A 125 -18.97 2.34 -0.77
C VAL A 125 -17.95 3.07 -1.65
N ASN A 126 -18.41 3.65 -2.75
CA ASN A 126 -17.59 4.37 -3.74
C ASN A 126 -16.54 3.54 -4.51
N MET A 127 -16.50 2.22 -4.32
CA MET A 127 -15.68 1.34 -5.14
C MET A 127 -16.30 1.09 -6.52
N THR A 128 -16.26 2.10 -7.39
CA THR A 128 -16.84 2.06 -8.74
C THR A 128 -16.11 1.13 -9.69
N ASN A 129 -14.84 0.82 -9.38
CA ASN A 129 -13.96 0.00 -10.19
C ASN A 129 -13.75 -1.42 -9.64
N LEU A 130 -14.37 -1.80 -8.51
CA LEU A 130 -14.22 -3.14 -7.96
C LEU A 130 -14.88 -4.17 -8.89
N TYR A 131 -14.06 -5.02 -9.49
CA TYR A 131 -14.54 -6.05 -10.42
C TYR A 131 -14.62 -7.42 -9.76
N TYR A 132 -13.75 -7.69 -8.79
CA TYR A 132 -13.66 -9.00 -8.18
C TYR A 132 -13.28 -8.92 -6.70
N LEU A 133 -14.13 -9.54 -5.87
CA LEU A 133 -13.98 -9.67 -4.44
C LEU A 133 -14.17 -11.15 -4.06
N THR A 134 -13.16 -11.73 -3.41
CA THR A 134 -13.25 -13.09 -2.83
C THR A 134 -13.22 -13.03 -1.32
N GLY A 135 -14.22 -13.65 -0.68
CA GLY A 135 -14.31 -13.85 0.77
C GLY A 135 -14.28 -15.33 1.11
#